data_AF-A0A916D3S3-F1
#
_entry.id   AF-A0A916D3S3-F1
#
_cell.length_a   1.000
_cell.length_b   1.000
_cell.length_c   1.000
_cell.angle_alpha   90.00
_cell.angle_beta   90.00
_cell.angle_gamma   90.00
#
_symmetry.space_group_name_H-M   'P 1'
#
loop_
_entity.id
_entity.type
_entity.pdbx_description
1 polymer ?
#
loop_
_entity_poly.entity_id
_entity_poly.type
_entity_poly.pdbx_seq_one_letter_code
_entity_poly.pdbx_strand_id
1 'polypeptide(L)'
;MRVITVFIAILSGLLVLAGYYLQSYFPVLNGVQNQLLNAAITLAGVTVLVGIANLMSAHSGKVRRGEKGGIYSALLVVSLLVTFVLGLVLRPGHAVMQAIAESVIIPVEAALMGILTVSLLYAAIRLLRRRADVTSFAFLLTAVLILFGSATLPLVGNIPLLGDFARWWSQVWALGGMRGILIGVALGAFLTGLRVLFGADRPYGGN
;
A
#
# COMPACT_ATOMS: atom_id res chain seq x y z
N MET A 1 24.80 22.69 -1.32
CA MET A 1 23.55 22.28 -0.64
C MET A 1 23.16 20.82 -0.90
N ARG A 2 23.19 20.31 -2.15
CA ARG A 2 22.77 18.92 -2.48
C ARG A 2 23.51 17.81 -1.72
N VAL A 3 24.85 17.91 -1.60
CA VAL A 3 25.66 16.91 -0.87
C VAL A 3 25.36 16.90 0.62
N ILE A 4 25.07 18.08 1.19
CA ILE A 4 24.75 18.22 2.62
C ILE A 4 23.43 17.51 2.93
N THR A 5 22.40 17.69 2.09
CA THR A 5 21.10 17.02 2.28
C THR A 5 21.22 15.50 2.17
N VAL A 6 22.01 15.00 1.22
CA VAL A 6 22.27 13.56 1.09
C VAL A 6 23.04 13.03 2.30
N PHE A 7 24.07 13.75 2.74
CA PHE A 7 24.84 13.38 3.93
C PHE A 7 23.96 13.32 5.18
N ILE A 8 23.09 14.31 5.40
CA ILE A 8 22.14 14.33 6.52
C ILE A 8 21.17 13.14 6.43
N ALA A 9 20.63 12.86 5.24
CA ALA A 9 19.71 11.73 5.04
C ALA A 9 20.39 10.39 5.39
N ILE A 10 21.58 10.14 4.85
CA ILE A 10 22.35 8.92 5.12
C ILE A 10 22.71 8.82 6.60
N LEU A 11 23.24 9.89 7.19
CA LEU A 11 23.65 9.93 8.60
C LEU A 11 22.45 9.68 9.52
N SER A 12 21.31 10.33 9.26
CA SER A 12 20.09 10.14 10.05
C SER A 12 19.58 8.70 9.98
N GLY A 13 19.59 8.09 8.78
CA GLY A 13 19.23 6.67 8.61
C GLY A 13 20.18 5.74 9.36
N LEU A 14 21.49 5.94 9.23
CA LEU A 14 22.50 5.15 9.94
C LEU A 14 22.39 5.29 11.46
N LEU A 15 22.11 6.49 11.98
CA LEU A 15 21.90 6.73 13.41
C LEU A 15 20.65 6.02 13.93
N VAL A 16 19.56 6.00 13.17
CA VAL A 16 18.34 5.25 13.53
C VAL A 16 18.62 3.74 13.56
N LEU A 17 19.34 3.20 12.56
CA LEU A 17 19.74 1.79 12.55
C LEU A 17 20.68 1.46 13.72
N ALA A 18 21.65 2.33 14.00
CA ALA A 18 22.56 2.17 15.13
C ALA A 18 21.81 2.19 16.47
N GLY A 19 20.83 3.09 16.65
CA GLY A 19 19.96 3.08 17.82
C GLY A 19 19.19 1.79 17.99
N TYR A 20 18.67 1.22 16.91
CA TYR A 20 17.93 -0.04 16.98
C TYR A 20 18.81 -1.24 17.37
N TYR A 21 19.98 -1.40 16.72
CA TYR A 21 20.84 -2.59 16.89
C TYR A 21 21.86 -2.47 18.04
N LEU A 22 22.34 -1.26 18.35
CA LEU A 22 23.41 -1.03 19.33
C LEU A 22 22.90 -0.46 20.66
N GLN A 23 21.58 -0.29 20.85
CA GLN A 23 21.01 0.22 22.11
C GLN A 23 21.48 -0.54 23.36
N SER A 24 21.70 -1.86 23.25
CA SER A 24 22.17 -2.69 24.36
C SER A 24 23.59 -2.36 24.80
N TYR A 25 24.42 -1.82 23.90
CA TYR A 25 25.81 -1.45 24.17
C TYR A 25 25.96 0.05 24.48
N PHE A 26 25.17 0.89 23.80
CA PHE A 26 25.21 2.35 23.95
C PHE A 26 23.78 2.90 24.16
N PRO A 27 23.32 3.01 25.41
CA PRO A 27 21.96 3.49 25.73
C PRO A 27 21.65 4.88 25.18
N VAL A 28 22.66 5.74 25.01
CA VAL A 28 22.52 7.09 24.44
C VAL A 28 21.96 7.07 23.01
N LEU A 29 22.26 6.03 22.23
CA LEU A 29 21.77 5.91 20.84
C LEU A 29 20.25 5.73 20.77
N ASN A 30 19.62 5.14 21.79
CA ASN A 30 18.17 5.01 21.86
C ASN A 30 17.51 6.40 22.00
N GLY A 31 18.09 7.30 22.82
CA GLY A 31 17.61 8.67 22.96
C GLY A 31 17.67 9.45 21.64
N VAL A 32 18.79 9.35 20.91
CA VAL A 32 18.97 9.97 19.60
C VAL A 32 17.98 9.39 18.58
N GLN A 33 17.83 8.06 18.54
CA GLN A 33 16.87 7.39 17.67
C GLN A 33 15.45 7.88 17.92
N ASN A 34 15.00 7.93 19.18
CA ASN A 34 13.66 8.39 19.53
C ASN A 34 13.45 9.84 19.12
N GLN A 35 14.45 10.70 19.29
CA GLN A 35 14.36 12.10 18.88
C GLN A 35 14.25 12.23 17.35
N LEU A 36 15.06 11.47 16.59
CA LEU A 36 14.99 11.44 15.13
C LEU A 36 13.66 10.88 14.63
N LEU A 37 13.16 9.79 15.23
CA LEU A 37 11.86 9.20 14.88
C LEU A 37 10.71 10.15 15.21
N ASN A 38 10.73 10.81 16.37
CA ASN A 38 9.72 11.81 16.74
C ASN A 38 9.71 13.00 15.78
N ALA A 39 10.90 13.49 15.38
CA ALA A 39 11.01 14.54 14.38
C ALA A 39 10.46 14.06 13.02
N ALA A 40 10.81 12.84 12.59
CA ALA A 40 10.32 12.26 11.35
C ALA A 40 8.79 12.08 11.34
N ILE A 41 8.21 11.57 12.42
CA ILE A 41 6.75 11.40 12.58
C ILE A 41 6.04 12.76 12.57
N THR A 42 6.61 13.75 13.24
CA THR A 42 6.04 15.12 13.24
C THR A 42 6.07 15.73 11.84
N LEU A 43 7.21 15.62 11.13
CA LEU A 43 7.33 16.08 9.75
C LEU A 43 6.39 15.32 8.80
N ALA A 44 6.21 14.01 9.00
CA ALA A 44 5.25 13.21 8.25
C ALA A 44 3.82 13.71 8.48
N GLY A 45 3.44 14.01 9.73
CA GLY A 45 2.15 14.61 10.06
C GLY A 45 1.93 15.96 9.37
N VAL A 46 2.92 16.85 9.39
CA VAL A 46 2.88 18.13 8.65
C VAL A 46 2.76 17.90 7.15
N THR A 47 3.48 16.91 6.60
CA THR A 47 3.44 16.56 5.18
C THR A 47 2.05 16.10 4.76
N VAL A 48 1.34 15.34 5.60
CA VAL A 48 -0.06 14.96 5.37
C VAL A 48 -0.94 16.20 5.28
N LEU A 49 -0.77 17.18 6.18
CA LEU A 49 -1.51 18.45 6.12
C LEU A 49 -1.23 19.22 4.82
N VAL A 50 0.03 19.26 4.36
CA VAL A 50 0.39 19.85 3.06
C VAL A 50 -0.30 19.10 1.92
N GLY A 51 -0.36 17.77 1.99
CA GLY A 51 -1.09 16.93 1.02
C GLY A 51 -2.59 17.24 0.98
N ILE A 52 -3.22 17.38 2.15
CA ILE A 52 -4.64 17.79 2.30
C ILE A 52 -4.84 19.20 1.70
N ALA A 53 -3.96 20.15 2.00
CA ALA A 53 -4.03 21.50 1.44
C ALA A 53 -3.88 21.51 -0.09
N ASN A 54 -2.95 20.71 -0.63
CA ASN A 54 -2.80 20.54 -2.07
C ASN A 54 -4.07 19.97 -2.71
N LEU A 55 -4.64 18.91 -2.11
CA LEU A 55 -5.88 18.31 -2.58
C LEU A 55 -7.05 19.29 -2.54
N MET A 56 -7.21 20.03 -1.45
CA MET A 56 -8.25 21.08 -1.33
C MET A 56 -8.06 22.18 -2.38
N SER A 57 -6.84 22.68 -2.58
CA SER A 57 -6.58 23.76 -3.53
C SER A 57 -6.87 23.35 -4.99
N ALA A 58 -6.45 22.14 -5.38
CA ALA A 58 -6.71 21.60 -6.72
C ALA A 58 -8.22 21.42 -6.99
N HIS A 59 -8.95 20.83 -6.03
CA HIS A 59 -10.37 20.55 -6.22
C HIS A 59 -11.26 21.78 -6.03
N SER A 60 -10.91 22.69 -5.11
CA SER A 60 -11.63 23.97 -4.96
C SER A 60 -11.45 24.85 -6.19
N GLY A 61 -10.26 24.83 -6.80
CA GLY A 61 -10.02 25.50 -8.08
C GLY A 61 -10.90 24.95 -9.20
N LYS A 62 -11.04 23.63 -9.26
CA LYS A 62 -11.89 22.92 -10.23
C LYS A 62 -13.38 23.24 -10.07
N VAL A 63 -13.85 23.32 -8.82
CA VAL A 63 -15.24 23.71 -8.50
C VAL A 63 -15.51 25.16 -8.89
N ARG A 64 -14.62 26.10 -8.53
CA ARG A 64 -14.80 27.54 -8.85
C ARG A 64 -14.81 27.82 -10.35
N ARG A 65 -14.08 27.03 -11.14
CA ARG A 65 -14.01 27.14 -12.61
C ARG A 65 -15.13 26.42 -13.35
N GLY A 66 -16.01 25.69 -12.65
CA GLY A 66 -17.12 24.96 -13.27
C GLY A 66 -16.68 23.85 -14.22
N GLU A 67 -15.52 23.22 -14.00
CA GLU A 67 -15.00 22.20 -14.91
C GLU A 67 -15.81 20.89 -14.85
N LYS A 68 -15.70 20.06 -15.91
CA LYS A 68 -16.34 18.74 -15.96
C LYS A 68 -15.94 17.88 -14.74
N GLY A 69 -16.94 17.38 -14.01
CA GLY A 69 -16.73 16.64 -12.76
C GLY A 69 -16.55 17.52 -11.51
N GLY A 70 -16.89 18.81 -11.58
CA GLY A 70 -16.86 19.72 -10.44
C GLY A 70 -17.72 19.27 -9.26
N ILE A 71 -18.87 18.62 -9.50
CA ILE A 71 -19.74 18.08 -8.44
C ILE A 71 -19.00 17.01 -7.61
N TYR A 72 -18.31 16.07 -8.25
CA TYR A 72 -17.49 15.07 -7.54
C TYR A 72 -16.35 15.70 -6.76
N SER A 73 -15.78 16.79 -7.28
CA SER A 73 -14.73 17.55 -6.60
C SER A 73 -15.27 18.28 -5.36
N ALA A 74 -16.50 18.81 -5.44
CA ALA A 74 -17.17 19.42 -4.29
C ALA A 74 -17.50 18.36 -3.22
N LEU A 75 -18.04 17.20 -3.62
CA LEU A 75 -18.29 16.09 -2.71
C LEU A 75 -17.01 15.63 -2.01
N LEU A 76 -15.90 15.51 -2.73
CA LEU A 76 -14.60 15.17 -2.16
C LEU A 76 -14.19 16.17 -1.07
N VAL A 77 -14.24 17.47 -1.36
CA VAL A 77 -13.85 18.52 -0.42
C VAL A 77 -14.76 18.53 0.82
N VAL A 78 -16.08 18.36 0.64
CA VAL A 78 -17.02 18.28 1.76
C VAL A 78 -16.74 17.05 2.62
N SER A 79 -16.61 15.87 2.01
CA SER A 79 -16.32 14.62 2.74
C SER A 79 -14.97 14.67 3.47
N LEU A 80 -13.96 15.32 2.88
CA LEU A 80 -12.67 15.57 3.51
C LEU A 80 -12.82 16.41 4.78
N LEU A 81 -13.53 17.55 4.70
CA LEU A 81 -13.76 18.43 5.84
C LEU A 81 -14.57 17.75 6.94
N VAL A 82 -15.64 17.04 6.58
CA VAL A 82 -16.47 16.29 7.54
C VAL A 82 -15.62 15.25 8.26
N THR A 83 -14.88 14.44 7.51
CA THR A 83 -14.01 13.39 8.10
C THR A 83 -12.91 13.98 8.96
N PHE A 84 -12.31 15.10 8.55
CA PHE A 84 -11.28 15.79 9.33
C PHE A 84 -11.83 16.32 10.67
N VAL A 85 -12.97 17.02 10.65
CA VAL A 85 -13.63 17.54 11.86
C VAL A 85 -14.06 16.40 12.78
N LEU A 86 -14.67 15.34 12.23
CA LEU A 86 -15.05 14.16 13.01
C LEU A 86 -13.82 13.47 13.64
N GLY A 87 -12.71 13.39 12.91
CA GLY A 87 -11.45 12.83 13.43
C GLY A 87 -10.88 13.63 14.60
N LEU A 88 -10.99 14.96 14.58
CA LEU A 88 -10.56 15.83 15.69
C LEU A 88 -11.45 15.66 16.93
N VAL A 89 -12.75 15.46 16.76
CA VAL A 89 -13.72 15.35 17.86
C VAL A 89 -13.74 13.93 18.44
N LEU A 90 -13.90 12.91 17.59
CA LEU A 90 -14.12 11.52 18.00
C LEU A 90 -12.82 10.74 18.25
N ARG A 91 -11.68 11.27 17.77
CA ARG A 91 -10.36 10.60 17.72
C ARG A 91 -10.32 9.43 16.74
N PRO A 92 -9.14 9.10 16.16
CA PRO A 92 -9.02 8.06 15.12
C PRO A 92 -9.45 6.65 15.54
N GLY A 93 -9.39 6.33 16.84
CA GLY A 93 -9.75 5.00 17.37
C GLY A 93 -11.24 4.75 17.57
N HIS A 94 -12.11 5.71 17.29
CA HIS A 94 -13.56 5.57 17.50
C HIS A 94 -14.21 4.71 16.42
N ALA A 95 -15.21 3.89 16.80
CA ALA A 95 -15.90 2.97 15.89
C ALA A 95 -16.48 3.65 14.64
N VAL A 96 -17.04 4.86 14.79
CA VAL A 96 -17.53 5.66 13.65
C VAL A 96 -16.41 6.03 12.69
N MET A 97 -15.23 6.40 13.20
CA MET A 97 -14.10 6.78 12.35
C MET A 97 -13.51 5.55 11.63
N GLN A 98 -13.48 4.40 12.30
CA GLN A 98 -13.11 3.11 11.68
C GLN A 98 -14.10 2.74 10.57
N ALA A 99 -15.41 2.84 10.82
CA ALA A 99 -16.44 2.55 9.84
C ALA A 99 -16.35 3.47 8.60
N ILE A 100 -16.09 4.78 8.80
CA ILE A 100 -15.85 5.72 7.70
C ILE A 100 -14.61 5.31 6.89
N ALA A 101 -13.51 4.97 7.56
CA ALA A 101 -12.28 4.55 6.89
C ALA A 101 -12.48 3.26 6.09
N GLU A 102 -13.09 2.24 6.68
CA GLU A 102 -13.39 0.96 6.02
C GLU A 102 -14.31 1.12 4.81
N SER A 103 -15.32 1.99 4.92
CA SER A 103 -16.25 2.29 3.83
C SER A 103 -15.58 2.94 2.61
N VAL A 104 -14.37 3.48 2.75
CA VAL A 104 -13.58 4.04 1.65
C VAL A 104 -12.46 3.08 1.22
N ILE A 105 -11.74 2.50 2.18
CA ILE A 105 -10.57 1.64 1.92
C ILE A 105 -11.00 0.35 1.23
N ILE A 106 -12.03 -0.34 1.73
CA ILE A 106 -12.43 -1.66 1.20
C ILE A 106 -12.89 -1.56 -0.27
N PRO A 107 -13.74 -0.62 -0.68
CA PRO A 107 -14.13 -0.49 -2.08
C PRO A 107 -12.97 -0.08 -3.00
N VAL A 108 -12.08 0.79 -2.54
CA VAL A 108 -10.90 1.20 -3.32
C VAL A 108 -9.94 0.01 -3.52
N GLU A 109 -9.70 -0.76 -2.46
CA GLU A 109 -8.91 -1.99 -2.52
C GLU A 109 -9.53 -2.98 -3.51
N ALA A 110 -10.84 -3.24 -3.41
CA ALA A 110 -11.55 -4.13 -4.31
C ALA A 110 -11.48 -3.65 -5.78
N ALA A 111 -11.62 -2.35 -6.03
CA ALA A 111 -11.50 -1.78 -7.37
C ALA A 111 -10.08 -1.96 -7.95
N LEU A 112 -9.04 -1.71 -7.14
CA LEU A 112 -7.64 -1.93 -7.55
C LEU A 112 -7.35 -3.40 -7.82
N MET A 113 -7.84 -4.31 -6.96
CA MET A 113 -7.75 -5.75 -7.18
C MET A 113 -8.51 -6.19 -8.45
N GLY A 114 -9.65 -5.56 -8.74
CA GLY A 114 -10.39 -5.76 -9.99
C GLY A 114 -9.55 -5.39 -11.21
N ILE A 115 -8.95 -4.20 -11.21
CA ILE A 115 -8.05 -3.74 -12.29
C ILE A 115 -6.86 -4.69 -12.43
N LEU A 116 -6.24 -5.09 -11.32
CA LEU A 116 -5.13 -6.04 -11.32
C LEU A 116 -5.56 -7.38 -11.93
N THR A 117 -6.70 -7.92 -11.52
CA THR A 117 -7.25 -9.18 -12.05
C THR A 117 -7.43 -9.12 -13.57
N VAL A 118 -8.05 -8.06 -14.08
CA VAL A 118 -8.24 -7.88 -15.53
C VAL A 118 -6.90 -7.73 -16.25
N SER A 119 -5.96 -6.97 -15.69
CA SER A 119 -4.63 -6.79 -16.27
C SER A 119 -3.83 -8.10 -16.32
N LEU A 120 -3.91 -8.93 -15.27
CA LEU A 120 -3.27 -10.23 -15.19
C LEU A 120 -3.91 -11.22 -16.15
N LEU A 121 -5.25 -11.22 -16.27
CA LEU A 121 -5.96 -12.02 -17.26
C LEU A 121 -5.50 -11.67 -18.68
N TYR A 122 -5.43 -10.38 -19.00
CA TYR A 122 -4.92 -9.92 -20.29
C TYR A 122 -3.47 -10.35 -20.52
N ALA A 123 -2.60 -10.21 -19.50
CA ALA A 123 -1.21 -10.65 -19.57
C ALA A 123 -1.09 -12.17 -19.78
N ALA A 124 -1.93 -12.97 -19.13
CA ALA A 124 -2.00 -14.42 -19.30
C ALA A 124 -2.42 -14.79 -20.73
N ILE A 125 -3.48 -14.19 -21.27
CA ILE A 125 -3.89 -14.40 -22.66
C ILE A 125 -2.77 -14.03 -23.64
N ARG A 126 -2.08 -12.91 -23.39
CA ARG A 126 -0.94 -12.48 -24.21
C ARG A 126 0.23 -13.45 -24.15
N LEU A 127 0.54 -14.00 -22.97
CA LEU A 127 1.60 -15.00 -22.77
C LEU A 127 1.30 -16.26 -23.62
N LEU A 128 0.09 -16.78 -23.51
CA LEU A 128 -0.38 -17.98 -24.22
C LEU A 128 -0.37 -17.81 -25.74
N ARG A 129 -0.74 -16.63 -26.23
CA ARG A 129 -0.73 -16.33 -27.67
C ARG A 129 0.68 -16.16 -28.25
N ARG A 130 1.68 -15.74 -27.45
CA ARG A 130 3.03 -15.47 -27.97
C ARG A 130 3.97 -16.67 -27.90
N ARG A 131 3.86 -17.53 -26.88
CA ARG A 131 4.65 -18.78 -26.76
C ARG A 131 3.86 -19.85 -25.99
N ALA A 132 3.30 -20.82 -26.72
CA ALA A 132 2.69 -22.02 -26.14
C ALA A 132 3.78 -23.03 -25.76
N ASP A 133 4.67 -22.65 -24.84
CA ASP A 133 5.71 -23.54 -24.30
C ASP A 133 5.16 -24.37 -23.14
N VAL A 134 5.87 -25.43 -22.75
CA VAL A 134 5.51 -26.31 -21.62
C VAL A 134 5.27 -25.51 -20.32
N THR A 135 6.04 -24.44 -20.10
CA THR A 135 5.88 -23.54 -18.95
C THR A 135 4.57 -22.76 -19.00
N SER A 136 4.15 -22.29 -20.17
CA SER A 136 2.87 -21.61 -20.37
C SER A 136 1.70 -22.56 -20.14
N PHE A 137 1.83 -23.83 -20.55
CA PHE A 137 0.84 -24.88 -20.27
C PHE A 137 0.74 -25.19 -18.77
N ALA A 138 1.88 -25.37 -18.10
CA ALA A 138 1.92 -25.60 -16.65
C ALA A 138 1.30 -24.42 -15.88
N PHE A 139 1.58 -23.18 -16.31
CA PHE A 139 0.98 -21.98 -15.75
C PHE A 139 -0.56 -21.97 -15.94
N LEU A 140 -1.03 -22.26 -17.15
CA LEU A 140 -2.46 -22.30 -17.46
C LEU A 140 -3.19 -23.35 -16.63
N LEU A 141 -2.63 -24.56 -16.55
CA LEU A 141 -3.16 -25.65 -15.74
C LEU A 141 -3.27 -25.23 -14.27
N THR A 142 -2.21 -24.63 -13.73
CA THR A 142 -2.19 -24.16 -12.34
C THR A 142 -3.22 -23.05 -12.11
N ALA A 143 -3.33 -22.09 -13.03
CA ALA A 143 -4.30 -21.00 -12.96
C ALA A 143 -5.74 -21.52 -12.98
N VAL A 144 -6.05 -22.47 -13.86
CA VAL A 144 -7.37 -23.11 -13.94
C VAL A 144 -7.68 -23.87 -12.65
N LEU A 145 -6.74 -24.67 -12.13
CA LEU A 145 -6.91 -25.40 -10.87
C LEU A 145 -7.17 -24.44 -9.69
N ILE A 146 -6.46 -23.32 -9.62
CA ILE A 146 -6.68 -22.29 -8.59
C ILE A 146 -8.06 -21.64 -8.77
N LEU A 147 -8.48 -21.35 -9.99
CA LEU A 147 -9.77 -20.71 -10.26
C LEU A 147 -10.94 -21.64 -9.91
N PHE A 148 -10.82 -22.93 -10.21
CA PHE A 148 -11.79 -23.95 -9.78
C PHE A 148 -11.77 -24.16 -8.26
N GLY A 149 -10.60 -24.15 -7.62
CA GLY A 149 -10.46 -24.32 -6.17
C GLY A 149 -10.93 -23.10 -5.35
N SER A 150 -10.94 -21.91 -5.94
CA SER A 150 -11.40 -20.67 -5.30
C SER A 150 -12.86 -20.32 -5.61
N ALA A 151 -13.45 -20.92 -6.64
CA ALA A 151 -14.87 -20.82 -6.90
C ALA A 151 -15.63 -21.51 -5.76
N THR A 152 -16.11 -20.72 -4.81
CA THR A 152 -17.11 -21.14 -3.82
C THR A 152 -18.42 -21.39 -4.58
N LEU A 153 -18.50 -22.52 -5.28
CA LEU A 153 -19.70 -22.98 -5.95
C LEU A 153 -20.68 -23.43 -4.86
N PRO A 154 -21.82 -22.75 -4.66
CA PRO A 154 -22.78 -23.11 -3.60
C PRO A 154 -23.34 -24.54 -3.78
N LEU A 155 -23.24 -25.13 -4.97
CA LEU A 155 -23.61 -26.53 -5.23
C LEU A 155 -22.56 -27.56 -4.80
N VAL A 156 -21.29 -27.18 -4.63
CA VAL A 156 -20.19 -28.11 -4.27
C VAL A 156 -20.06 -28.28 -2.75
N GLY A 157 -20.64 -27.38 -1.96
CA GLY A 157 -20.64 -27.45 -0.49
C GLY A 157 -21.37 -28.66 0.12
N ASN A 158 -22.14 -29.41 -0.68
CA ASN A 158 -22.87 -30.59 -0.22
C ASN A 158 -22.07 -31.90 -0.35
N ILE A 159 -20.84 -31.85 -0.92
CA ILE A 159 -19.92 -32.99 -1.00
C ILE A 159 -18.72 -32.72 -0.08
N PRO A 160 -18.65 -33.34 1.12
CA PRO A 160 -17.65 -33.01 2.15
C PRO A 160 -16.20 -33.03 1.65
N LEU A 161 -15.86 -34.00 0.80
CA LEU A 161 -14.49 -34.18 0.28
C LEU A 161 -14.03 -33.03 -0.66
N LEU A 162 -14.92 -32.50 -1.50
CA LEU A 162 -14.55 -31.40 -2.41
C LEU A 162 -14.48 -30.05 -1.66
N GLY A 163 -15.34 -29.85 -0.66
CA GLY A 163 -15.32 -28.64 0.18
C GLY A 163 -14.05 -28.54 1.02
N ASP A 164 -13.60 -29.64 1.62
CA ASP A 164 -12.36 -29.68 2.41
C ASP A 164 -11.11 -29.45 1.55
N PHE A 165 -11.08 -30.06 0.36
CA PHE A 165 -9.99 -29.86 -0.59
C PHE A 165 -9.91 -28.41 -1.09
N ALA A 166 -11.05 -27.79 -1.45
CA ALA A 166 -11.10 -26.39 -1.88
C ALA A 166 -10.67 -25.42 -0.76
N ARG A 167 -11.08 -25.68 0.49
CA ARG A 167 -10.64 -24.91 1.66
C ARG A 167 -9.15 -25.04 1.91
N TRP A 168 -8.61 -26.27 1.89
CA TRP A 168 -7.16 -26.50 2.04
C TRP A 168 -6.37 -25.83 0.91
N TRP A 169 -6.83 -25.96 -0.33
CA TRP A 169 -6.17 -25.38 -1.49
C TRP A 169 -6.12 -23.85 -1.44
N SER A 170 -7.23 -23.19 -1.12
CA SER A 170 -7.30 -21.73 -0.98
C SER A 170 -6.47 -21.22 0.22
N GLN A 171 -6.54 -21.90 1.37
CA GLN A 171 -5.79 -21.50 2.57
C GLN A 171 -4.28 -21.71 2.44
N VAL A 172 -3.81 -22.67 1.65
CA VAL A 172 -2.37 -22.91 1.47
C VAL A 172 -1.82 -22.09 0.30
N TRP A 173 -2.42 -22.22 -0.89
CA TRP A 173 -1.86 -21.65 -2.11
C TRP A 173 -2.23 -20.18 -2.32
N ALA A 174 -3.51 -19.82 -2.19
CA ALA A 174 -3.94 -18.44 -2.40
C ALA A 174 -3.42 -17.53 -1.27
N LEU A 175 -3.48 -18.00 -0.01
CA LEU A 175 -2.89 -17.29 1.12
C LEU A 175 -1.36 -17.19 1.00
N GLY A 176 -0.71 -18.23 0.48
CA GLY A 176 0.72 -18.23 0.18
C GLY A 176 1.10 -17.15 -0.86
N GLY A 177 0.33 -17.04 -1.95
CA GLY A 177 0.50 -15.99 -2.96
C GLY A 177 0.31 -14.59 -2.38
N MET A 178 -0.74 -14.37 -1.60
CA MET A 178 -1.00 -13.09 -0.92
C MET A 178 0.15 -12.70 0.02
N ARG A 179 0.64 -13.64 0.85
CA ARG A 179 1.80 -13.42 1.72
C ARG A 179 3.06 -13.12 0.90
N GLY A 180 3.26 -13.80 -0.23
CA GLY A 180 4.36 -13.52 -1.15
C GLY A 180 4.34 -12.09 -1.69
N ILE A 181 3.16 -11.59 -2.08
CA ILE A 181 2.99 -10.19 -2.51
C ILE A 181 3.31 -9.22 -1.36
N LEU A 182 2.78 -9.48 -0.16
CA LEU A 182 3.05 -8.64 1.02
C LEU A 182 4.55 -8.59 1.36
N ILE A 183 5.24 -9.73 1.34
CA ILE A 183 6.69 -9.81 1.53
C ILE A 183 7.42 -9.05 0.42
N GLY A 184 7.01 -9.21 -0.83
CA GLY A 184 7.59 -8.50 -1.97
C GLY A 184 7.47 -6.98 -1.85
N VAL A 185 6.31 -6.48 -1.44
CA VAL A 185 6.08 -5.05 -1.19
C VAL A 185 6.95 -4.56 -0.02
N ALA A 186 7.03 -5.32 1.07
CA ALA A 186 7.89 -4.98 2.21
C ALA A 186 9.38 -4.92 1.82
N LEU A 187 9.87 -5.90 1.06
CA LEU A 187 11.24 -5.92 0.54
C LEU A 187 11.48 -4.76 -0.43
N GLY A 188 10.51 -4.43 -1.29
CA GLY A 188 10.60 -3.28 -2.18
C GLY A 188 10.76 -1.97 -1.41
N ALA A 189 9.92 -1.73 -0.39
CA ALA A 189 10.02 -0.56 0.47
C ALA A 189 11.38 -0.49 1.20
N PHE A 190 11.84 -1.63 1.73
CA PHE A 190 13.14 -1.74 2.39
C PHE A 190 14.30 -1.42 1.44
N LEU A 191 14.29 -1.97 0.22
CA LEU A 191 15.29 -1.69 -0.81
C LEU A 191 15.29 -0.21 -1.21
N THR A 192 14.12 0.43 -1.26
CA THR A 192 14.02 1.87 -1.54
C THR A 192 14.72 2.68 -0.44
N GLY A 193 14.51 2.32 0.82
CA GLY A 193 15.22 2.91 1.96
C GLY A 193 16.74 2.68 1.91
N LEU A 194 17.18 1.46 1.60
CA LEU A 194 18.60 1.13 1.43
C LEU A 194 19.27 1.90 0.30
N ARG A 195 18.58 2.09 -0.84
CA ARG A 195 19.13 2.88 -1.95
C ARG A 195 19.35 4.34 -1.56
N VAL A 196 18.45 4.91 -0.76
CA VAL A 196 18.64 6.24 -0.18
C VAL A 196 19.81 6.25 0.81
N LEU A 197 19.92 5.22 1.65
CA LEU A 197 21.00 5.09 2.65
C LEU A 197 22.39 4.93 2.02
N PHE A 198 22.50 4.22 0.90
CA PHE A 198 23.73 4.10 0.12
C PHE A 198 23.94 5.29 -0.84
N GLY A 199 23.03 6.25 -0.88
CA GLY A 199 23.11 7.45 -1.73
C GLY A 199 22.92 7.18 -3.23
N ALA A 200 22.44 5.99 -3.59
CA ALA A 200 22.10 5.62 -4.97
C ALA A 200 20.87 6.40 -5.47
N ASP A 201 19.86 6.56 -4.61
CA ASP A 201 18.68 7.38 -4.89
C ASP A 201 18.75 8.69 -4.09
N ARG A 202 18.51 9.82 -4.77
CA ARG A 202 18.58 11.19 -4.19
C ARG A 202 17.24 11.92 -4.37
N PRO A 203 16.21 11.58 -3.57
CA PRO A 203 14.86 12.12 -3.76
C PRO A 203 14.78 13.65 -3.56
N TYR A 204 15.76 14.23 -2.87
CA TYR A 204 15.83 15.67 -2.57
C TYR A 204 16.61 16.48 -3.63
N GLY A 205 17.20 15.81 -4.63
CA GLY A 205 17.92 16.47 -5.71
C GLY A 205 16.97 16.83 -6.85
N GLY A 206 16.28 17.97 -6.76
CA GLY A 206 15.70 18.59 -7.94
C GLY A 206 16.82 18.95 -8.94
N ASN A 207 16.56 18.75 -10.23
CA ASN A 207 17.46 19.01 -11.38
C ASN A 207 18.49 20.11 -11.15
#